data_AF-A0A831LC35-F1
#
_entry.id   AF-A0A831LC35-F1
#
_cell.length_a   1.000
_cell.length_b   1.000
_cell.length_c   1.000
_cell.angle_alpha   90.00
_cell.angle_beta   90.00
_cell.angle_gamma   90.00
#
_symmetry.space_group_name_H-M   'P 1'
#
loop_
_entity.id
_entity.type
_entity.pdbx_description
1 polymer ?
#
loop_
_entity_poly.entity_id
_entity_poly.type
_entity_poly.pdbx_seq_one_letter_code
_entity_poly.pdbx_strand_id
1 'polypeptide(L)' 'MKKIVLTGIRQMEMTTSPEPEILSCDAVKIKLASIGVCGSDIHYYSEGKIGTQVVEYPFAVGHECSG' A
#
# COMPACT_ATOMS: atom_id res chain seq x y z
N MET A 1 10.83 -8.57 -2.13
CA MET A 1 9.42 -8.82 -2.51
C MET A 1 8.89 -7.70 -3.42
N LYS A 2 7.99 -8.03 -4.36
CA LYS A 2 7.34 -7.03 -5.22
C LYS A 2 6.28 -6.27 -4.42
N LYS A 3 6.14 -4.96 -4.65
CA LYS A 3 5.06 -4.13 -4.13
C LYS A 3 4.61 -3.13 -5.20
N ILE A 4 3.34 -2.72 -5.17
CA ILE A 4 2.84 -1.61 -6.00
C ILE A 4 2.79 -0.37 -5.13
N VAL A 5 3.29 0.75 -5.64
CA VAL A 5 3.24 2.05 -4.98
C VAL A 5 2.69 3.10 -5.93
N LEU A 6 1.99 4.09 -5.38
CA LEU A 6 1.69 5.33 -6.08
C LEU A 6 2.98 6.17 -6.14
N THR A 7 3.34 6.67 -7.31
CA THR A 7 4.48 7.60 -7.50
C THR A 7 4.04 9.03 -7.78
N GLY A 8 2.73 9.22 -7.99
CA GLY A 8 2.09 10.51 -8.21
C GLY A 8 0.60 10.31 -8.50
N ILE A 9 -0.09 11.41 -8.77
CA ILE A 9 -1.49 11.37 -9.18
C ILE A 9 -1.62 10.55 -10.46
N ARG A 10 -2.45 9.49 -10.38
CA ARG A 10 -2.72 8.53 -11.44
C ARG A 10 -1.51 7.73 -11.92
N GLN A 11 -0.42 7.70 -11.14
CA GLN A 11 0.82 7.02 -11.48
C GLN A 11 1.10 5.92 -10.47
N MET A 12 1.36 4.71 -10.96
CA MET A 12 1.67 3.55 -10.14
C MET A 12 2.84 2.80 -10.72
N GLU A 13 3.71 2.31 -9.85
CA GLU A 13 4.88 1.54 -10.24
C GLU A 13 5.02 0.29 -9.39
N MET A 14 5.43 -0.80 -10.04
CA MET A 14 5.88 -1.99 -9.34
C MET A 14 7.33 -1.80 -8.92
N THR A 15 7.57 -1.84 -7.61
CA THR A 15 8.91 -1.73 -7.03
C THR A 15 9.26 -3.00 -6.28
N THR A 16 10.51 -3.11 -5.86
CA THR A 16 11.00 -4.21 -5.02
C THR A 16 11.41 -3.66 -3.67
N SER A 17 11.04 -4.35 -2.59
CA SER A 17 11.50 -4.05 -1.23
C SER A 17 12.21 -5.27 -0.64
N PRO A 18 13.05 -5.10 0.39
CA PRO A 18 13.50 -6.22 1.21
C PRO A 18 12.28 -6.94 1.84
N GLU A 19 12.52 -8.17 2.28
CA GLU A 19 11.53 -8.91 3.06
C GLU A 19 11.38 -8.26 4.44
N PRO A 20 10.15 -8.12 4.97
CA PRO A 20 9.96 -7.51 6.28
C PRO A 20 10.51 -8.40 7.39
N GLU A 21 11.21 -7.77 8.34
CA GLU A 21 11.67 -8.40 9.57
C GLU A 21 10.58 -8.34 10.65
N ILE A 22 10.56 -9.34 11.54
CA ILE A 22 9.66 -9.34 12.70
C ILE A 22 10.34 -8.55 13.81
N LEU A 23 9.80 -7.36 14.12
CA LEU A 23 10.43 -6.40 15.04
C LEU A 23 9.96 -6.52 16.49
N SER A 24 8.88 -7.25 16.76
CA SER A 24 8.34 -7.45 18.12
C SER A 24 7.77 -8.86 18.29
N CYS A 25 7.63 -9.30 19.53
CA CYS A 25 7.07 -10.62 19.87
C CYS A 25 5.61 -10.81 19.43
N ASP A 26 4.88 -9.70 19.27
CA ASP A 26 3.45 -9.71 18.93
C ASP A 26 3.22 -9.49 17.42
N ALA A 27 4.28 -9.36 16.63
CA ALA A 27 4.20 -9.19 15.19
C ALA A 27 4.26 -10.55 14.47
N VAL A 28 3.47 -10.67 13.40
CA VAL A 28 3.49 -11.82 12.49
C VAL A 28 3.78 -11.36 11.07
N LYS A 29 4.45 -12.23 10.29
CA LYS A 29 4.69 -12.01 8.87
C LYS A 29 3.65 -12.78 8.07
N ILE A 30 2.88 -12.06 7.25
CA ILE A 30 1.79 -12.63 6.44
C ILE A 30 2.24 -12.68 4.97
N LYS A 31 2.04 -13.84 4.32
CA LYS A 31 2.23 -13.96 2.87
C LYS A 31 0.90 -13.66 2.19
N LEU A 32 0.79 -12.45 1.63
CA LEU A 32 -0.44 -12.01 0.96
C LEU A 32 -0.87 -12.99 -0.16
N ALA A 33 -2.14 -13.42 -0.10
CA ALA A 33 -2.79 -14.24 -1.11
C ALA A 33 -3.74 -13.41 -2.00
N SER A 34 -4.47 -12.47 -1.39
CA SER A 34 -5.38 -11.56 -2.10
C SER A 34 -5.51 -10.22 -1.39
N ILE A 35 -5.82 -9.18 -2.16
CA ILE A 35 -6.10 -7.83 -1.67
C ILE A 35 -7.24 -7.21 -2.48
N GLY A 36 -8.17 -6.57 -1.79
CA GLY A 36 -9.27 -5.79 -2.36
C GLY A 36 -8.84 -4.36 -2.68
N VAL A 37 -9.68 -3.67 -3.44
CA VAL A 37 -9.54 -2.24 -3.74
C VAL A 37 -10.78 -1.55 -3.21
N CYS A 38 -10.58 -0.57 -2.33
CA CYS A 38 -11.64 0.24 -1.74
C CYS A 38 -11.78 1.58 -2.48
N GLY A 39 -12.92 2.24 -2.33
CA GLY A 39 -13.13 3.59 -2.87
C GLY A 39 -12.13 4.63 -2.33
N SER A 40 -11.62 4.43 -1.11
CA SER A 40 -10.55 5.26 -0.53
C SER A 40 -9.23 5.13 -1.29
N ASP A 41 -8.87 3.92 -1.75
CA ASP A 41 -7.67 3.72 -2.58
C ASP A 41 -7.78 4.50 -3.91
N ILE A 42 -9.00 4.62 -4.45
CA ILE A 42 -9.27 5.42 -5.65
C ILE A 42 -9.01 6.90 -5.39
N HIS A 43 -9.47 7.46 -4.27
CA HIS A 43 -9.19 8.86 -3.92
C HIS A 43 -7.69 9.13 -3.78
N TYR A 44 -6.93 8.21 -3.17
CA TYR A 44 -5.47 8.36 -3.10
C TYR A 44 -4.82 8.28 -4.48
N TYR A 45 -5.29 7.40 -5.36
CA TYR A 45 -4.81 7.32 -6.74
C TYR A 45 -5.15 8.56 -7.58
N SER A 46 -6.38 9.09 -7.49
CA SER A 46 -6.86 10.16 -8.37
C SER A 46 -6.63 11.57 -7.85
N GLU A 47 -6.59 11.76 -6.52
CA GLU A 47 -6.54 13.07 -5.87
C GLU A 47 -5.36 13.21 -4.90
N GLY A 48 -4.70 12.11 -4.54
CA GLY A 48 -3.58 12.11 -3.60
C GLY A 48 -3.99 12.39 -2.15
N LYS A 49 -5.30 12.39 -1.87
CA LYS A 49 -5.82 12.68 -0.53
C LYS A 49 -7.26 12.22 -0.32
N ILE A 50 -7.65 12.11 0.96
CA ILE A 50 -9.04 12.00 1.42
C ILE A 50 -9.23 13.01 2.55
N GLY A 51 -9.95 14.10 2.28
CA GLY A 51 -10.08 15.21 3.23
C GLY A 51 -8.71 15.76 3.63
N THR A 52 -8.34 15.60 4.89
CA THR A 52 -7.05 16.04 5.46
C THR A 52 -5.94 14.99 5.38
N GLN A 53 -6.24 13.74 5.02
CA GLN A 53 -5.23 12.69 4.82
C GLN A 53 -4.59 12.88 3.43
N VAL A 54 -3.35 13.32 3.39
CA VAL A 54 -2.58 13.54 2.15
C VAL A 54 -1.48 12.48 2.06
N VAL A 55 -1.34 11.83 0.90
CA VAL A 55 -0.31 10.81 0.71
C VAL A 55 1.02 11.45 0.33
N GLU A 56 2.11 10.93 0.89
CA GLU A 56 3.48 11.24 0.48
C GLU A 56 4.00 10.14 -0.45
N TYR A 57 4.48 10.52 -1.63
CA TYR A 57 4.98 9.57 -2.61
C TYR A 57 6.44 9.17 -2.33
N PRO A 58 6.83 7.90 -2.50
CA PRO A 58 6.01 6.78 -2.98
C PRO A 58 5.12 6.17 -1.89
N PHE A 59 3.83 5.96 -2.19
CA PHE A 59 2.84 5.51 -1.21
C PHE A 59 2.33 4.09 -1.52
N ALA A 60 2.41 3.16 -0.58
CA ALA A 60 1.81 1.83 -0.73
C ALA A 60 0.31 1.89 -0.41
N VAL A 61 -0.53 1.41 -1.32
CA VAL A 61 -2.00 1.37 -1.17
C VAL A 61 -2.49 -0.06 -0.93
N GLY A 62 -3.72 -0.16 -0.41
CA GLY A 62 -4.38 -1.43 -0.11
C GLY A 62 -4.36 -1.77 1.38
N HIS A 63 -5.57 -1.99 1.92
CA HIS A 63 -5.80 -2.25 3.34
C HIS A 63 -6.81 -3.37 3.59
N GLU A 64 -7.29 -4.03 2.53
CA GLU A 64 -8.30 -5.09 2.59
C GLU A 64 -7.71 -6.41 2.09
N CYS A 65 -6.84 -7.06 2.88
CA CYS A 65 -6.07 -8.23 2.43
C CYS A 65 -6.28 -9.51 3.26
N SER A 66 -5.91 -10.64 2.68
CA SER A 66 -5.86 -11.96 3.33
C SER A 66 -4.64 -12.77 2.87
N GLY A 67 -4.13 -13.64 3.74
CA GLY A 67 -2.98 -14.50 3.49
C GLY A 67 -2.57 -15.31 4.72
#